data_AF-A0A1A2VXC0-F1
#
_entry.id   AF-A0A1A2VXC0-F1
#
_cell.length_a   1.000
_cell.length_b   1.000
_cell.length_c   1.000
_cell.angle_alpha   90.00
_cell.angle_beta   90.00
_cell.angle_gamma   90.00
#
_symmetry.space_group_name_H-M   'P 1'
#
loop_
_entity.id
_entity.type
_entity.pdbx_description
1 polymer ?
#
loop_
_entity_poly.entity_id
_entity_poly.type
_entity_poly.pdbx_seq_one_letter_code
_entity_poly.pdbx_strand_id
1 'polypeptide(L)'
;MEFRELAWTVAGATVGGLMRRWAAHTWPGAIPALASTVVLVVTAAALIGFALLASLRAPTRAALIGVGGAAGSISAAATQAASATPVQSLIGVTAFVLGAAAGLLLGMLVALAVARNAQRKERR
;
A
#
# COMPACT_ATOMS: atom_id res chain seq x y z
N MET A 1 -11.95 -8.83 -18.58
CA MET A 1 -11.22 -9.27 -17.38
C MET A 1 -11.36 -10.77 -17.28
N GLU A 2 -10.26 -11.50 -17.35
CA GLU A 2 -10.29 -12.95 -17.17
C GLU A 2 -10.62 -13.27 -15.69
N PHE A 3 -11.50 -14.25 -15.44
CA PHE A 3 -11.93 -14.65 -14.09
C PHE A 3 -10.75 -14.87 -13.11
N ARG A 4 -9.60 -15.26 -13.66
CA ARG A 4 -8.33 -15.44 -12.95
C ARG A 4 -7.77 -14.13 -12.35
N GLU A 5 -7.84 -13.01 -13.06
CA GLU A 5 -7.36 -11.71 -12.55
C GLU A 5 -8.21 -11.21 -11.38
N LEU A 6 -9.53 -11.42 -11.48
CA LEU A 6 -10.46 -11.11 -10.40
C LEU A 6 -10.12 -11.93 -9.15
N ALA A 7 -9.90 -13.24 -9.29
CA ALA A 7 -9.53 -14.11 -8.18
C ALA A 7 -8.24 -13.66 -7.47
N TRP A 8 -7.21 -13.27 -8.22
CA TRP A 8 -5.96 -12.74 -7.66
C TRP A 8 -6.15 -11.40 -6.96
N THR A 9 -7.01 -10.53 -7.50
CA THR A 9 -7.36 -9.25 -6.86
C THR A 9 -8.06 -9.49 -5.52
N VAL A 10 -9.02 -10.42 -5.47
CA VAL A 10 -9.74 -10.80 -4.25
C VAL A 10 -8.80 -11.42 -3.22
N ALA A 11 -7.91 -12.33 -3.65
CA ALA A 11 -6.92 -12.92 -2.76
C ALA A 11 -5.98 -11.84 -2.18
N GLY A 12 -5.50 -10.93 -3.03
CA GLY A 12 -4.68 -9.80 -2.60
C GLY A 12 -5.41 -8.87 -1.62
N ALA A 13 -6.65 -8.50 -1.92
CA ALA A 13 -7.47 -7.67 -1.04
C ALA A 13 -7.70 -8.33 0.33
N THR A 14 -7.88 -9.66 0.34
CA THR A 14 -8.04 -10.44 1.59
C THR A 14 -6.78 -10.35 2.44
N VAL A 15 -5.59 -10.52 1.83
CA VAL A 15 -4.30 -10.39 2.53
C VAL A 15 -4.11 -8.96 3.05
N GLY A 16 -4.39 -7.94 2.25
CA GLY A 16 -4.30 -6.53 2.67
C GLY A 16 -5.22 -6.21 3.85
N GLY A 17 -6.44 -6.74 3.83
CA GLY A 17 -7.39 -6.64 4.95
C GLY A 17 -6.88 -7.34 6.21
N LEU A 18 -6.27 -8.52 6.07
CA LEU A 18 -5.67 -9.26 7.19
C LEU A 18 -4.50 -8.49 7.82
N MET A 19 -3.60 -7.93 6.99
CA MET A 19 -2.48 -7.12 7.45
C MET A 19 -2.96 -5.90 8.24
N ARG A 20 -4.02 -5.25 7.76
CA ARG A 20 -4.61 -4.12 8.48
C ARG A 20 -5.22 -4.52 9.81
N ARG A 21 -5.94 -5.65 9.86
CA ARG A 21 -6.50 -6.19 11.11
C ARG A 21 -5.38 -6.55 12.10
N TRP A 22 -4.30 -7.14 11.62
CA TRP A 22 -3.15 -7.49 12.44
C TRP A 22 -2.47 -6.24 13.00
N ALA A 23 -2.21 -5.23 12.17
CA ALA A 23 -1.63 -3.96 12.61
C ALA A 23 -2.49 -3.25 13.67
N ALA A 24 -3.82 -3.29 13.53
CA ALA A 24 -4.73 -2.73 14.54
C ALA A 24 -4.68 -3.49 15.88
N HIS A 25 -4.35 -4.78 15.86
CA HIS A 25 -4.21 -5.58 17.08
C HIS A 25 -2.84 -5.41 17.75
N THR A 26 -1.77 -5.27 16.94
CA THR A 26 -0.39 -5.12 17.43
C THR A 26 -0.11 -3.73 18.02
N TRP A 27 -0.77 -2.69 17.51
CA TRP A 27 -0.60 -1.31 17.99
C TRP A 27 -1.88 -0.73 18.62
N PRO A 28 -2.24 -1.16 19.85
CA PRO A 28 -3.37 -0.62 20.56
C PRO A 28 -3.12 0.84 21.02
N GLY A 29 -4.12 1.71 20.83
CA GLY A 29 -4.10 3.12 21.28
C GLY A 29 -4.06 4.14 20.13
N ALA A 30 -4.42 5.39 20.41
CA ALA A 30 -4.62 6.43 19.37
C ALA A 30 -3.33 6.86 18.65
N ILE A 31 -2.21 7.04 19.38
CA ILE A 31 -0.92 7.43 18.79
C ILE A 31 -0.28 6.26 18.01
N PRO A 32 -0.27 5.02 18.53
CA PRO A 32 0.17 3.83 17.77
C PRO A 32 -0.72 3.52 16.55
N ALA A 33 -2.02 3.82 16.61
CA ALA A 33 -2.96 3.62 15.49
C ALA A 33 -2.67 4.55 14.29
N LEU A 34 -2.26 5.79 14.54
CA LEU A 34 -1.82 6.71 13.48
C LEU A 34 -0.53 6.21 12.82
N ALA A 35 0.45 5.78 13.61
CA ALA A 35 1.71 5.25 13.09
C ALA A 35 1.50 3.98 12.24
N SER A 36 0.66 3.05 12.71
CA SER A 36 0.36 1.82 11.96
C SER A 36 -0.38 2.10 10.66
N THR A 37 -1.28 3.07 10.65
CA THR A 37 -1.99 3.50 9.43
C THR A 37 -1.04 4.13 8.42
N VAL A 38 -0.13 5.01 8.87
CA VAL A 38 0.89 5.62 7.98
C VAL A 38 1.79 4.54 7.38
N VAL A 39 2.29 3.59 8.19
CA VAL A 39 3.13 2.50 7.69
C VAL A 39 2.40 1.67 6.64
N LEU A 40 1.14 1.31 6.90
CA LEU A 40 0.32 0.54 5.94
C LEU A 40 0.09 1.30 4.64
N VAL A 41 -0.17 2.61 4.71
CA VAL A 41 -0.42 3.45 3.53
C VAL A 41 0.84 3.63 2.69
N VAL A 42 1.98 3.91 3.32
CA VAL A 42 3.28 3.99 2.64
C VAL A 42 3.59 2.67 1.95
N THR A 43 3.41 1.56 2.66
CA THR A 43 3.69 0.21 2.13
C THR A 43 2.75 -0.12 0.97
N ALA A 44 1.45 0.13 1.13
CA ALA A 44 0.45 -0.06 0.10
C ALA A 44 0.75 0.77 -1.16
N ALA A 45 1.05 2.05 -0.99
CA ALA A 45 1.39 2.93 -2.10
C ALA A 45 2.69 2.51 -2.80
N ALA A 46 3.68 2.02 -2.05
CA ALA A 46 4.91 1.46 -2.61
C ALA A 46 4.65 0.19 -3.43
N LEU A 47 3.79 -0.72 -2.95
CA LEU A 47 3.39 -1.89 -3.72
C LEU A 47 2.69 -1.51 -5.02
N ILE A 48 1.81 -0.50 -4.99
CA ILE A 48 1.11 0.02 -6.18
C ILE A 48 2.12 0.67 -7.14
N GLY A 49 2.98 1.57 -6.65
CA GLY A 49 4.00 2.24 -7.47
C GLY A 49 4.96 1.25 -8.12
N PHE A 50 5.37 0.21 -7.39
CA PHE A 50 6.15 -0.90 -7.94
C PHE A 50 5.36 -1.67 -9.00
N ALA A 51 4.12 -2.06 -8.72
CA ALA A 51 3.28 -2.83 -9.64
C ALA A 51 2.89 -2.06 -10.92
N LEU A 52 2.90 -0.73 -10.88
CA LEU A 52 2.63 0.12 -12.05
C LEU A 52 3.81 0.14 -13.03
N LEU A 53 5.05 0.17 -12.51
CA LEU A 53 6.26 0.34 -13.33
C LEU A 53 6.99 -0.97 -13.62
N ALA A 54 6.87 -1.96 -12.76
CA ALA A 54 7.50 -3.25 -12.96
C ALA A 54 6.75 -4.02 -14.06
N SER A 55 7.51 -4.64 -14.97
CA SER A 55 7.00 -5.54 -16.02
C SER A 55 6.53 -6.86 -15.41
N LEU A 56 5.46 -6.82 -14.60
CA LEU A 56 4.88 -7.97 -13.93
C LEU A 56 3.82 -8.64 -14.81
N ARG A 57 3.65 -9.95 -14.61
CA ARG A 57 2.51 -10.68 -15.18
C ARG A 57 1.20 -10.11 -14.59
N ALA A 58 0.16 -10.04 -15.44
CA ALA A 58 -1.16 -9.53 -15.08
C ALA A 58 -1.73 -10.05 -13.73
N PRO A 59 -1.68 -11.36 -13.39
CA PRO A 59 -2.19 -11.84 -12.09
C PRO A 59 -1.41 -11.30 -10.89
N THR A 60 -0.09 -11.18 -10.99
CA THR A 60 0.76 -10.66 -9.90
C THR A 60 0.53 -9.18 -9.70
N ARG A 61 0.38 -8.42 -10.80
CA ARG A 61 0.02 -6.99 -10.75
C ARG A 61 -1.35 -6.78 -10.10
N ALA A 62 -2.34 -7.57 -10.49
CA ALA A 62 -3.68 -7.53 -9.91
C ALA A 62 -3.68 -7.84 -8.41
N ALA A 63 -2.93 -8.85 -7.98
CA ALA A 63 -2.76 -9.18 -6.57
C ALA A 63 -2.12 -8.03 -5.78
N LEU A 64 -1.04 -7.43 -6.27
CA LEU A 64 -0.35 -6.32 -5.59
C LEU A 64 -1.24 -5.08 -5.48
N ILE A 65 -1.99 -4.76 -6.53
CA ILE A 65 -2.98 -3.67 -6.51
C ILE A 65 -4.10 -3.98 -5.50
N GLY A 66 -4.58 -5.22 -5.46
CA GLY A 66 -5.57 -5.67 -4.47
C GLY A 66 -5.08 -5.54 -3.02
N VAL A 67 -3.85 -6.00 -2.74
CA VAL A 67 -3.21 -5.85 -1.41
C VAL A 67 -3.08 -4.38 -1.05
N GLY A 68 -2.50 -3.57 -1.93
CA GLY A 68 -2.29 -2.14 -1.70
C GLY A 68 -3.61 -1.40 -1.47
N GLY A 69 -4.62 -1.65 -2.30
CA GLY A 69 -5.93 -1.00 -2.19
C GLY A 69 -6.65 -1.32 -0.88
N ALA A 70 -6.63 -2.58 -0.44
CA ALA A 70 -7.27 -2.97 0.82
C ALA A 70 -6.49 -2.50 2.06
N ALA A 71 -5.15 -2.59 2.02
CA ALA A 71 -4.29 -2.15 3.12
C ALA A 71 -4.32 -0.62 3.29
N GLY A 72 -4.30 0.14 2.19
CA GLY A 72 -4.33 1.61 2.17
C GLY A 72 -5.73 2.24 2.13
N SER A 73 -6.76 1.50 2.56
CA SER A 73 -8.17 1.89 2.47
C SER A 73 -8.47 3.29 3.05
N ILE A 74 -8.92 4.20 2.17
CA ILE A 74 -9.27 5.59 2.50
C ILE A 74 -10.44 5.65 3.49
N SER A 75 -11.44 4.77 3.36
CA SER A 75 -12.62 4.78 4.23
C SER A 75 -12.29 4.52 5.71
N ALA A 76 -11.26 3.71 5.97
CA ALA A 76 -10.80 3.49 7.33
C ALA A 76 -9.95 4.63 7.87
N ALA A 77 -9.12 5.24 7.03
CA ALA A 77 -8.43 6.47 7.39
C ALA A 77 -9.45 7.58 7.75
N ALA A 78 -10.53 7.70 6.97
CA ALA A 78 -11.62 8.65 7.24
C ALA A 78 -12.36 8.34 8.55
N THR A 79 -12.61 7.06 8.85
CA THR A 79 -13.27 6.65 10.11
C THR A 79 -12.39 6.96 11.33
N GLN A 80 -11.07 6.76 11.23
CA GLN A 80 -10.14 7.16 12.29
C GLN A 80 -10.04 8.68 12.43
N ALA A 81 -9.99 9.40 11.31
CA ALA A 81 -9.95 10.87 11.32
C ALA A 81 -11.21 11.48 11.94
N ALA A 82 -12.38 10.85 11.76
CA ALA A 82 -13.65 11.30 12.32
C ALA A 82 -13.78 11.05 13.84
N SER A 83 -13.05 10.08 14.39
CA SER A 83 -13.07 9.72 15.81
C SER A 83 -11.92 10.34 16.62
N ALA A 84 -10.99 11.05 15.96
CA ALA A 84 -9.85 11.69 16.59
C ALA A 84 -10.11 13.17 16.94
N THR A 85 -9.23 13.75 17.76
CA THR A 85 -9.26 15.21 18.00
C THR A 85 -8.92 15.97 16.71
N PRO A 86 -9.36 17.24 16.53
CA PRO A 86 -9.11 18.00 15.30
C PRO A 86 -7.63 18.06 14.90
N VAL A 87 -6.74 18.22 15.90
CA VAL A 87 -5.28 18.25 15.68
C VAL A 87 -4.76 16.89 15.21
N GLN A 88 -5.20 15.79 15.83
CA GLN A 88 -4.81 14.44 15.43
C GLN A 88 -5.36 14.06 14.05
N SER A 89 -6.56 14.52 13.72
CA SER A 89 -7.18 14.34 12.41
C SER A 89 -6.38 15.04 11.32
N LEU A 90 -5.99 16.29 11.54
CA LEU A 90 -5.15 17.06 10.61
C LEU A 90 -3.79 16.37 10.38
N ILE A 91 -3.13 15.96 11.47
CA ILE A 91 -1.84 15.24 11.39
C ILE A 91 -2.01 13.92 10.64
N GLY A 92 -3.05 13.15 10.95
CA GLY A 92 -3.32 11.85 10.33
C GLY A 92 -3.58 11.95 8.83
N VAL A 93 -4.42 12.89 8.41
CA VAL A 93 -4.72 13.12 6.97
C VAL A 93 -3.47 13.61 6.23
N THR A 94 -2.71 14.53 6.82
CA THR A 94 -1.48 15.05 6.19
C THR A 94 -0.44 13.94 6.04
N ALA A 95 -0.23 13.14 7.10
CA ALA A 95 0.69 12.02 7.07
C ALA A 95 0.24 10.91 6.10
N PHE A 96 -1.07 10.68 5.95
CA PHE A 96 -1.63 9.77 4.96
C PHE A 96 -1.27 10.21 3.53
N VAL A 97 -1.51 11.48 3.18
CA VAL A 97 -1.27 12.00 1.84
C VAL A 97 0.23 12.00 1.51
N LEU A 98 1.06 12.52 2.41
CA LEU A 98 2.51 12.56 2.22
C LEU A 98 3.10 11.15 2.18
N GLY A 99 2.63 10.25 3.06
CA GLY A 99 3.06 8.87 3.10
C GLY A 99 2.69 8.10 1.83
N ALA A 100 1.49 8.31 1.31
CA ALA A 100 1.06 7.71 0.04
C ALA A 100 1.92 8.19 -1.13
N ALA A 101 2.18 9.51 -1.22
CA ALA A 101 3.04 10.07 -2.27
C ALA A 101 4.48 9.52 -2.18
N ALA A 102 5.06 9.53 -0.97
CA ALA A 102 6.41 9.02 -0.73
C ALA A 102 6.51 7.53 -1.03
N GLY A 103 5.54 6.73 -0.57
CA GLY A 103 5.47 5.30 -0.83
C GLY A 103 5.40 5.00 -2.33
N LEU A 104 4.50 5.67 -3.05
CA LEU A 104 4.35 5.48 -4.50
C LEU A 104 5.64 5.78 -5.26
N LEU A 105 6.30 6.91 -4.95
CA LEU A 105 7.58 7.27 -5.55
C LEU A 105 8.68 6.23 -5.23
N LEU A 106 8.77 5.79 -3.97
CA LEU A 106 9.70 4.73 -3.56
C LEU A 106 9.46 3.43 -4.34
N GLY A 107 8.20 3.01 -4.47
CA GLY A 107 7.82 1.83 -5.26
C GLY A 107 8.25 1.92 -6.72
N MET A 108 8.01 3.07 -7.35
CA MET A 108 8.44 3.33 -8.73
C MET A 108 9.97 3.31 -8.87
N LEU A 109 10.70 3.94 -7.95
CA LEU A 109 12.16 3.96 -7.96
C LEU A 109 12.75 2.54 -7.81
N VAL A 110 12.16 1.72 -6.94
CA VAL A 110 12.56 0.30 -6.78
C VAL A 110 12.32 -0.46 -8.08
N ALA A 111 11.17 -0.28 -8.73
CA ALA A 111 10.88 -0.92 -10.01
C ALA A 111 11.89 -0.51 -11.11
N LEU A 112 12.23 0.78 -11.19
CA LEU A 112 13.27 1.27 -12.11
C LEU A 112 14.64 0.66 -11.82
N ALA A 113 15.03 0.59 -10.54
CA ALA A 113 16.30 0.00 -10.15
C ALA A 113 16.38 -1.49 -10.52
N VAL A 114 15.30 -2.24 -10.32
CA VAL A 114 15.20 -3.65 -10.71
C VAL A 114 15.32 -3.81 -12.23
N ALA A 115 14.60 -3.00 -13.01
CA ALA A 115 14.67 -3.04 -14.46
C ALA A 115 16.08 -2.74 -15.00
N ARG A 116 16.74 -1.69 -14.46
CA ARG A 116 18.12 -1.34 -14.82
C ARG A 116 19.12 -2.45 -14.50
N ASN A 117 18.96 -3.10 -13.35
CA ASN A 117 19.84 -4.21 -12.94
C ASN A 117 19.66 -5.45 -13.82
N ALA A 118 18.44 -5.74 -14.28
CA ALA A 118 18.19 -6.83 -15.22
C ALA A 118 18.89 -6.60 -16.56
N GLN A 119 18.77 -5.39 -17.13
CA GLN A 119 19.45 -5.04 -18.38
C GLN A 119 20.97 -5.10 -18.28
N ARG A 120 21.54 -4.79 -17.11
CA ARG A 120 22.99 -4.86 -16.89
C ARG A 120 23.51 -6.30 -16.87
N LYS A 121 22.68 -7.26 -16.45
CA LYS A 121 23.04 -8.70 -16.45
C LYS A 121 23.04 -9.28 -17.87
N GLU A 122 22.13 -8.87 -18.74
CA GLU A 122 22.07 -9.35 -20.14
C GLU A 122 23.22 -8.85 -21.02
N ARG A 123 23.89 -7.76 -20.63
CA ARG A 123 25.03 -7.18 -21.36
C ARG A 123 26.40 -7.76 -20.98
N ARG A 124 26.45 -8.70 -20.03
CA ARG A 124 27.68 -9.37 -19.56
C ARG A 124 27.64 -10.83 -19.97
#